data_AF-A0A2G5CJ66-F1
#
_entry.id   AF-A0A2G5CJ66-F1
#
_cell.length_a   1.000
_cell.length_b   1.000
_cell.length_c   1.000
_cell.angle_alpha   90.00
_cell.angle_beta   90.00
_cell.angle_gamma   90.00
#
_symmetry.space_group_name_H-M   'P 1'
#
loop_
_entity.id
_entity.type
_entity.pdbx_description
1 polymer ?
#
loop_
_entity_poly.entity_id
_entity_poly.type
_entity_poly.pdbx_seq_one_letter_code
_entity_poly.pdbx_strand_id
1 'polypeptide(L)'
;MSRYLDSSFLSHWNALTSWTNDDHLTQTLSQTLVSLHLTPNGFADSLTPLPSSSSSSSSSLCFASAHVERLPFPQALKQITSTSEENEGVPSIVAYAQEQNDCFRTEYSALSEDIECDIHWASEALGVLPDAVNLWIGNQHSQTSFHKDHYENIYAVVTGEKHFLLLPPTDYHRLYIQSYPAAQYIFHKDTGEFTLELEKPLRYVPWCSVNPYPHSAAKAQEMLQFPLYFNGPKPFECTVKAGEILYL
;
A
#
# COMPACT_ATOMS: atom_id res chain seq x y z
N MET A 1 -10.10 -6.77 -21.15
CA MET A 1 -11.38 -7.46 -20.88
C MET A 1 -11.24 -8.07 -19.49
N SER A 2 -11.55 -7.30 -18.45
CA SER A 2 -11.50 -7.80 -17.07
C SER A 2 -12.68 -8.76 -16.89
N ARG A 3 -12.40 -10.04 -16.64
CA ARG A 3 -13.43 -11.02 -16.27
C ARG A 3 -13.54 -10.97 -14.76
N TYR A 4 -14.66 -10.46 -14.25
CA TYR A 4 -15.06 -10.69 -12.87
C TYR A 4 -15.19 -12.20 -12.67
N LEU A 5 -14.34 -12.76 -11.81
CA LEU A 5 -14.47 -14.12 -11.32
C LEU A 5 -15.48 -14.07 -10.16
N ASP A 6 -16.52 -14.89 -10.28
CA ASP A 6 -17.70 -14.98 -9.40
C ASP A 6 -17.36 -14.96 -7.90
N SER A 7 -18.23 -14.40 -7.05
CA SER A 7 -18.03 -14.20 -5.60
C SER A 7 -17.94 -15.49 -4.75
N SER A 8 -17.77 -16.65 -5.40
CA SER A 8 -17.71 -17.97 -4.77
C SER A 8 -16.28 -18.46 -4.47
N PHE A 9 -15.24 -17.87 -5.08
CA PHE A 9 -13.87 -18.40 -4.97
C PHE A 9 -13.25 -18.34 -3.58
N LEU A 10 -13.72 -17.42 -2.72
CA LEU A 10 -13.26 -17.31 -1.33
C LEU A 10 -14.31 -17.79 -0.33
N SER A 11 -15.46 -18.31 -0.79
CA SER A 11 -16.61 -18.61 0.07
C SER A 11 -16.33 -19.65 1.17
N HIS A 12 -15.28 -20.46 1.00
CA HIS A 12 -14.82 -21.45 1.97
C HIS A 12 -13.79 -20.89 2.97
N TRP A 13 -13.30 -19.67 2.80
CA TRP A 13 -12.40 -19.04 3.77
C TRP A 13 -13.18 -18.61 5.01
N ASN A 14 -12.81 -19.15 6.16
CA ASN A 14 -13.40 -18.74 7.45
C ASN A 14 -13.20 -17.24 7.70
N ALA A 15 -12.09 -16.67 7.18
CA ALA A 15 -11.76 -15.25 7.25
C ALA A 15 -12.90 -14.32 6.83
N LEU A 16 -13.70 -14.68 5.81
CA LEU A 16 -14.84 -13.85 5.36
C LEU A 16 -15.92 -13.65 6.44
N THR A 17 -15.91 -14.49 7.47
CA THR A 17 -16.83 -14.39 8.61
C THR A 17 -16.10 -13.97 9.88
N SER A 18 -14.93 -14.56 10.16
CA SER A 18 -14.20 -14.34 11.42
C SER A 18 -13.46 -13.00 11.45
N TRP A 19 -13.08 -12.41 10.31
CA TRP A 19 -12.35 -11.13 10.24
C TRP A 19 -13.28 -9.92 10.02
N THR A 20 -14.58 -10.09 10.29
CA THR A 20 -15.57 -9.00 10.22
C THR A 20 -15.57 -8.08 11.44
N ASN A 21 -14.93 -8.52 12.53
CA ASN A 21 -14.67 -7.73 13.73
C ASN A 21 -13.22 -7.94 14.19
N ASP A 22 -12.75 -7.00 15.02
CA ASP A 22 -11.37 -6.98 15.49
C ASP A 22 -11.08 -8.05 16.55
N ASP A 23 -12.11 -8.61 17.21
CA ASP A 23 -11.94 -9.49 18.38
C ASP A 23 -11.20 -10.78 18.02
N HIS A 24 -11.58 -11.44 16.92
CA HIS A 24 -10.93 -12.68 16.48
C HIS A 24 -9.45 -12.46 16.15
N LEU A 25 -9.15 -11.41 15.37
CA LEU A 25 -7.78 -11.06 15.00
C LEU A 25 -6.95 -10.68 16.23
N THR A 26 -7.51 -9.84 17.10
CA THR A 26 -6.88 -9.35 18.33
C THR A 26 -6.60 -10.49 19.31
N GLN A 27 -7.52 -11.43 19.46
CA GLN A 27 -7.36 -12.59 20.33
C GLN A 27 -6.32 -13.56 19.77
N THR A 28 -6.44 -13.93 18.49
CA THR A 28 -5.57 -14.92 17.84
C THR A 28 -4.12 -14.42 17.72
N LEU A 29 -3.92 -13.13 17.48
CA LEU A 29 -2.60 -12.49 17.35
C LEU A 29 -2.16 -11.73 18.60
N SER A 30 -2.79 -11.96 19.76
CA SER A 30 -2.60 -11.16 20.98
C SER A 30 -1.15 -11.02 21.45
N GLN A 31 -0.29 -12.00 21.18
CA GLN A 31 1.13 -12.02 21.53
C GLN A 31 2.06 -11.80 20.33
N THR A 32 1.52 -11.57 19.15
CA THR A 32 2.28 -11.50 17.91
C THR A 32 2.80 -10.09 17.66
N LEU A 33 4.10 -9.96 17.37
CA LEU A 33 4.71 -8.70 16.97
C LEU A 33 4.63 -8.54 15.45
N VAL A 34 3.98 -7.47 15.00
CA VAL A 34 3.76 -7.17 13.58
C VAL A 34 4.41 -5.85 13.19
N SER A 35 4.72 -5.70 11.90
CA SER A 35 5.35 -4.50 11.35
C SER A 35 4.31 -3.44 10.99
N LEU A 36 4.19 -2.41 11.82
CA LEU A 36 3.34 -1.26 11.59
C LEU A 36 4.11 -0.16 10.85
N HIS A 37 3.51 0.34 9.77
CA HIS A 37 4.05 1.41 8.96
C HIS A 37 3.36 2.73 9.33
N LEU A 38 4.16 3.78 9.55
CA LEU A 38 3.71 5.11 9.90
C LEU A 38 4.19 6.13 8.88
N THR A 39 3.28 6.99 8.43
CA THR A 39 3.57 8.11 7.53
C THR A 39 2.81 9.36 7.96
N PRO A 40 3.30 10.57 7.63
CA PRO A 40 2.63 11.82 8.01
C PRO A 40 1.35 12.11 7.20
N ASN A 41 1.13 11.39 6.10
CA ASN A 41 0.14 11.74 5.08
C ASN A 41 -0.51 10.52 4.41
N GLY A 42 -0.12 9.30 4.77
CA GLY A 42 -0.67 8.07 4.21
C GLY A 42 0.02 7.55 2.95
N PHE A 43 1.12 8.18 2.52
CA PHE A 43 1.84 7.79 1.30
C PHE A 43 3.21 7.19 1.61
N ALA A 44 3.27 5.87 1.87
CA ALA A 44 4.53 5.14 1.81
C ALA A 44 4.98 4.92 0.36
N ASP A 45 6.28 4.71 0.19
CA ASP A 45 6.91 4.36 -1.08
C ASP A 45 6.43 5.31 -2.18
N SER A 46 6.58 6.61 -1.90
CA SER A 46 6.03 7.69 -2.69
C SER A 46 7.04 8.83 -2.84
N LEU A 47 6.80 9.71 -3.81
CA LEU A 47 7.67 10.88 -3.99
C LEU A 47 7.31 11.98 -3.00
N THR A 48 8.32 12.39 -2.24
CA THR A 48 8.20 13.43 -1.21
C THR A 48 9.21 14.55 -1.46
N PRO A 49 8.82 15.83 -1.27
CA PRO A 49 9.76 16.94 -1.26
C PRO A 49 10.81 16.79 -0.16
N LEU A 50 12.08 16.92 -0.53
CA LEU A 50 13.15 17.04 0.45
C LEU A 50 13.01 18.39 1.18
N PRO A 51 13.25 18.42 2.52
CA PRO A 51 13.33 19.67 3.25
C PRO A 51 14.37 20.58 2.61
N SER A 52 13.97 21.79 2.21
CA SER A 52 14.82 22.72 1.47
C SER A 52 16.12 23.01 2.23
N SER A 53 17.27 22.56 1.69
CA SER A 53 18.53 23.23 1.99
C SER A 53 18.49 24.59 1.28
N SER A 54 18.81 25.64 2.01
CA SER A 54 18.53 27.05 1.77
C SER A 54 19.21 27.70 0.55
N SER A 55 19.43 27.00 -0.57
CA SER A 55 20.21 27.54 -1.69
C SER A 55 19.90 27.02 -3.10
N SER A 56 18.82 26.27 -3.34
CA SER A 56 18.40 25.95 -4.73
C SER A 56 16.89 26.10 -4.94
N SER A 57 16.54 26.84 -5.99
CA SER A 57 15.17 27.24 -6.35
C SER A 57 14.31 26.12 -6.97
N SER A 58 14.79 24.88 -6.94
CA SER A 58 14.02 23.69 -7.31
C SER A 58 13.93 22.78 -6.09
N SER A 59 12.71 22.59 -5.56
CA SER A 59 12.45 21.53 -4.57
C SER A 59 12.86 20.19 -5.19
N SER A 60 13.86 19.54 -4.61
CA SER A 60 14.27 18.19 -5.01
C SER A 60 13.34 17.16 -4.37
N LEU A 61 12.94 16.15 -5.14
CA LEU A 61 12.12 15.03 -4.64
C LEU A 61 13.02 13.85 -4.24
N CYS A 62 12.55 13.05 -3.29
CA CYS A 62 13.10 11.75 -2.95
C CYS A 62 12.00 10.68 -2.94
N PHE A 63 12.40 9.41 -3.06
CA PHE A 63 11.51 8.27 -2.80
C PHE A 63 11.51 8.01 -1.29
N ALA A 64 10.37 8.20 -0.63
CA ALA A 64 10.23 8.08 0.82
C ALA A 64 9.49 6.80 1.21
N SER A 65 10.15 5.90 1.94
CA SER A 65 9.52 4.77 2.61
C SER A 65 8.99 5.16 3.99
N ALA A 66 8.09 4.35 4.55
CA ALA A 66 7.51 4.60 5.86
C ALA A 66 8.52 4.46 7.02
N HIS A 67 8.20 5.08 8.14
CA HIS A 67 8.74 4.65 9.43
C HIS A 67 8.13 3.29 9.77
N VAL A 68 8.93 2.35 10.28
CA VAL A 68 8.45 1.00 10.62
C VAL A 68 8.73 0.70 12.09
N GLU A 69 7.71 0.23 12.79
CA GLU A 69 7.83 -0.25 14.17
C GLU A 69 7.28 -1.65 14.31
N ARG A 70 7.87 -2.44 15.20
CA ARG A 70 7.33 -3.73 15.60
C ARG A 70 6.64 -3.62 16.96
N LEU A 71 5.36 -3.94 17.00
CA LEU A 71 4.54 -3.88 18.21
C LEU A 71 3.50 -5.01 18.25
N PRO A 72 2.92 -5.30 19.42
CA PRO A 72 1.85 -6.30 19.53
C PRO A 72 0.68 -5.97 18.61
N PHE A 73 0.15 -6.97 17.90
CA PHE A 73 -0.94 -6.80 16.93
C PHE A 73 -2.15 -6.02 17.48
N PRO A 74 -2.65 -6.26 18.71
CA PRO A 74 -3.73 -5.46 19.27
C PRO A 74 -3.45 -3.94 19.31
N GLN A 75 -2.19 -3.58 19.58
CA GLN A 75 -1.77 -2.19 19.62
C GLN A 75 -1.61 -1.61 18.21
N ALA A 76 -1.12 -2.41 17.26
CA ALA A 76 -1.02 -2.03 15.85
C ALA A 76 -2.40 -1.77 15.25
N LEU A 77 -3.33 -2.73 15.40
CA LEU A 77 -4.69 -2.61 14.88
C LEU A 77 -5.41 -1.39 15.45
N LYS A 78 -5.28 -1.14 16.76
CA LYS A 78 -5.83 0.07 17.39
C LYS A 78 -5.33 1.37 16.76
N GLN A 79 -4.05 1.45 16.39
CA GLN A 79 -3.51 2.66 15.74
C GLN A 79 -4.02 2.81 14.30
N ILE A 80 -4.20 1.70 13.58
CA ILE A 80 -4.76 1.67 12.23
C ILE A 80 -6.22 2.12 12.24
N THR A 81 -7.01 1.67 13.23
CA THR A 81 -8.43 2.02 13.32
C THR A 81 -8.66 3.42 13.90
N SER A 82 -7.88 3.86 14.90
CA SER A 82 -8.03 5.20 15.50
C SER A 82 -7.76 6.34 14.51
N THR A 83 -6.87 6.13 13.55
CA THR A 83 -6.59 7.13 12.49
C THR A 83 -7.76 7.31 11.52
N SER A 84 -8.78 6.45 11.55
CA SER A 84 -10.00 6.61 10.76
C SER A 84 -11.09 7.46 11.42
N GLU A 85 -10.99 7.70 12.74
CA GLU A 85 -12.05 8.34 13.55
C GLU A 85 -11.84 9.85 13.79
N GLU A 86 -10.64 10.38 13.54
CA GLU A 86 -10.28 11.77 13.82
C GLU A 86 -10.48 12.72 12.61
N ASN A 87 -11.64 13.40 12.55
CA ASN A 87 -11.94 14.64 11.82
C ASN A 87 -11.88 14.64 10.27
N GLU A 88 -12.59 15.58 9.63
CA GLU A 88 -12.67 15.80 8.16
C GLU A 88 -11.34 16.27 7.50
N GLY A 89 -10.18 15.99 8.10
CA GLY A 89 -8.84 16.32 7.62
C GLY A 89 -7.93 15.09 7.53
N VAL A 90 -6.78 15.21 6.87
CA VAL A 90 -5.77 14.14 6.87
C VAL A 90 -5.14 14.09 8.26
N PRO A 91 -5.16 12.95 8.98
CA PRO A 91 -4.56 12.85 10.31
C PRO A 91 -3.04 13.04 10.23
N SER A 92 -2.44 13.56 11.30
CA SER A 92 -1.00 13.85 11.37
C SER A 92 -0.10 12.61 11.33
N ILE A 93 -0.70 11.44 11.59
CA ILE A 93 -0.08 10.13 11.52
C ILE A 93 -1.08 9.22 10.84
N VAL A 94 -0.66 8.50 9.81
CA VAL A 94 -1.45 7.46 9.14
C VAL A 94 -0.72 6.15 9.34
N ALA A 95 -1.44 5.18 9.92
CA ALA A 95 -0.92 3.88 10.30
C ALA A 95 -1.55 2.76 9.45
N TYR A 96 -0.73 1.81 8.99
CA TYR A 96 -1.18 0.65 8.21
C TYR A 96 -0.16 -0.49 8.31
N ALA A 97 -0.62 -1.73 8.16
CA ALA A 97 0.21 -2.91 8.00
C ALA A 97 0.30 -3.23 6.51
N GLN A 98 1.48 -3.02 5.94
CA GLN A 98 1.77 -3.23 4.51
C GLN A 98 3.08 -3.97 4.25
N GLU A 99 3.65 -4.61 5.27
CA GLU A 99 4.90 -5.37 5.09
C GLU A 99 4.70 -6.36 3.95
N GLN A 100 5.59 -6.30 2.96
CA GLN A 100 5.64 -7.28 1.90
C GLN A 100 6.60 -8.40 2.34
N ASN A 101 7.09 -9.25 1.43
CA ASN A 101 8.08 -10.28 1.79
C ASN A 101 7.54 -11.41 2.67
N ASP A 102 6.38 -11.94 2.30
CA ASP A 102 5.81 -13.13 2.91
C ASP A 102 5.40 -12.93 4.37
N CYS A 103 4.88 -11.73 4.66
CA CYS A 103 4.55 -11.31 6.01
C CYS A 103 3.45 -12.20 6.61
N PHE A 104 2.56 -12.81 5.82
CA PHE A 104 1.51 -13.69 6.36
C PHE A 104 2.12 -14.88 7.10
N ARG A 105 3.08 -15.57 6.46
CA ARG A 105 3.73 -16.75 7.06
C ARG A 105 4.65 -16.38 8.22
N THR A 106 5.25 -15.18 8.21
CA THR A 106 6.22 -14.76 9.23
C THR A 106 5.60 -14.02 10.42
N GLU A 107 4.56 -13.21 10.20
CA GLU A 107 3.92 -12.35 11.20
C GLU A 107 2.47 -12.74 11.52
N TYR A 108 1.78 -13.50 10.67
CA TYR A 108 0.34 -13.78 10.83
C TYR A 108 -0.02 -15.27 10.77
N SER A 109 0.95 -16.16 10.93
CA SER A 109 0.78 -17.62 10.76
C SER A 109 -0.26 -18.26 11.69
N ALA A 110 -0.56 -17.63 12.83
CA ALA A 110 -1.64 -18.08 13.72
C ALA A 110 -3.03 -18.00 13.07
N LEU A 111 -3.20 -17.21 11.99
CA LEU A 111 -4.42 -17.12 11.20
C LEU A 111 -4.46 -18.10 10.02
N SER A 112 -3.50 -19.02 9.90
CA SER A 112 -3.40 -19.93 8.74
C SER A 112 -4.58 -20.88 8.57
N GLU A 113 -5.40 -21.10 9.61
CA GLU A 113 -6.64 -21.89 9.50
C GLU A 113 -7.82 -21.08 8.93
N ASP A 114 -7.69 -19.75 8.81
CA ASP A 114 -8.75 -18.88 8.32
C ASP A 114 -8.75 -18.71 6.80
N ILE A 115 -7.61 -18.95 6.15
CA ILE A 115 -7.38 -18.78 4.71
C ILE A 115 -6.59 -19.96 4.15
N GLU A 116 -6.58 -20.13 2.82
CA GLU A 116 -5.66 -21.07 2.18
C GLU A 116 -4.26 -20.46 2.02
N CYS A 117 -3.25 -21.34 1.99
CA CYS A 117 -1.85 -20.95 1.75
C CYS A 117 -1.54 -20.65 0.27
N ASP A 118 -2.43 -21.05 -0.64
CA ASP A 118 -2.39 -20.79 -2.07
C ASP A 118 -3.81 -20.82 -2.65
N ILE A 119 -3.99 -20.26 -3.84
CA ILE A 119 -5.25 -20.34 -4.58
C ILE A 119 -5.10 -21.45 -5.61
N HIS A 120 -5.65 -22.64 -5.33
CA HIS A 120 -5.36 -23.87 -6.07
C HIS A 120 -5.46 -23.73 -7.60
N TRP A 121 -6.52 -23.09 -8.11
CA TRP A 121 -6.68 -22.91 -9.56
C TRP A 121 -5.57 -22.06 -10.19
N ALA A 122 -5.06 -21.07 -9.44
CA ALA A 122 -3.99 -20.19 -9.91
C ALA A 122 -2.66 -20.94 -9.91
N SER A 123 -2.38 -21.69 -8.84
CA SER A 123 -1.17 -22.51 -8.77
C SER A 123 -1.15 -23.63 -9.80
N GLU A 124 -2.29 -24.25 -10.08
CA GLU A 124 -2.42 -25.21 -11.18
C GLU A 124 -2.17 -24.55 -12.55
N ALA A 125 -2.78 -23.39 -12.81
CA ALA A 125 -2.65 -22.68 -14.08
C ALA A 125 -1.24 -22.13 -14.34
N LEU A 126 -0.58 -21.59 -13.31
CA LEU A 126 0.77 -21.03 -13.39
C LEU A 126 1.87 -22.09 -13.25
N GLY A 127 1.52 -23.28 -12.73
CA GLY A 127 2.46 -24.38 -12.49
C GLY A 127 3.44 -24.12 -11.34
N VAL A 128 3.15 -23.16 -10.47
CA VAL A 128 4.00 -22.73 -9.35
C VAL A 128 3.15 -22.37 -8.12
N LEU A 129 3.72 -22.57 -6.93
CA LEU A 129 3.15 -22.07 -5.67
C LEU A 129 3.53 -20.60 -5.46
N PRO A 130 2.79 -19.85 -4.62
CA PRO A 130 3.13 -18.46 -4.32
C PRO A 130 4.51 -18.34 -3.66
N ASP A 131 5.33 -17.42 -4.17
CA ASP A 131 6.61 -17.07 -3.53
C ASP A 131 6.37 -16.39 -2.17
N ALA A 132 5.31 -15.58 -2.07
CA ALA A 132 4.93 -14.83 -0.89
C ALA A 132 3.40 -14.78 -0.70
N VAL A 133 2.95 -14.82 0.55
CA VAL A 133 1.58 -14.50 0.98
C VAL A 133 1.66 -13.33 1.95
N ASN A 134 0.92 -12.26 1.67
CA ASN A 134 0.98 -11.02 2.46
C ASN A 134 -0.40 -10.66 3.01
N LEU A 135 -0.45 -10.10 4.22
CA LEU A 135 -1.65 -9.51 4.80
C LEU A 135 -1.54 -7.98 4.79
N TRP A 136 -2.61 -7.33 4.35
CA TRP A 136 -2.71 -5.89 4.29
C TRP A 136 -3.85 -5.42 5.19
N ILE A 137 -3.57 -4.47 6.09
CA ILE A 137 -4.57 -3.83 6.95
C ILE A 137 -4.31 -2.33 6.93
N GLY A 138 -5.31 -1.55 6.52
CA GLY A 138 -5.20 -0.09 6.43
C GLY A 138 -6.58 0.54 6.42
N ASN A 139 -6.61 1.86 6.26
CA ASN A 139 -7.83 2.65 6.19
C ASN A 139 -7.83 3.59 4.98
N GLN A 140 -8.89 4.40 4.82
CA GLN A 140 -9.06 5.32 3.69
C GLN A 140 -7.95 6.37 3.51
N HIS A 141 -7.10 6.58 4.52
CA HIS A 141 -6.01 7.54 4.46
C HIS A 141 -4.72 6.93 3.90
N SER A 142 -4.59 5.61 3.83
CA SER A 142 -3.42 4.94 3.25
C SER A 142 -3.56 4.72 1.74
N GLN A 143 -2.60 5.20 0.96
CA GLN A 143 -2.58 5.05 -0.50
C GLN A 143 -1.21 4.62 -1.01
N THR A 144 -1.22 3.60 -1.85
CA THR A 144 -0.03 3.13 -2.58
C THR A 144 0.11 3.90 -3.88
N SER A 145 1.29 4.46 -4.15
CA SER A 145 1.57 5.20 -5.37
C SER A 145 1.72 4.27 -6.60
N PHE A 146 1.68 4.82 -7.81
CA PHE A 146 1.84 4.01 -9.02
C PHE A 146 3.19 3.29 -9.06
N HIS A 147 3.15 1.98 -9.20
CA HIS A 147 4.30 1.11 -9.36
C HIS A 147 3.91 -0.11 -10.23
N LYS A 148 4.89 -1.00 -10.44
CA LYS A 148 4.65 -2.31 -11.04
C LYS A 148 5.46 -3.35 -10.29
N ASP A 149 4.93 -4.57 -10.27
CA ASP A 149 5.64 -5.73 -9.75
C ASP A 149 6.14 -6.62 -10.88
N HIS A 150 6.96 -7.60 -10.51
CA HIS A 150 7.39 -8.69 -11.41
C HIS A 150 6.72 -10.01 -11.03
N TYR A 151 5.55 -9.93 -10.39
CA TYR A 151 4.77 -11.07 -9.89
C TYR A 151 3.40 -11.09 -10.54
N GLU A 152 2.88 -12.30 -10.72
CA GLU A 152 1.46 -12.54 -10.95
C GLU A 152 0.72 -12.35 -9.61
N ASN A 153 -0.12 -11.32 -9.47
CA ASN A 153 -0.69 -10.97 -8.18
C ASN A 153 -2.16 -11.39 -8.08
N ILE A 154 -2.48 -12.23 -7.10
CA ILE A 154 -3.86 -12.62 -6.75
C ILE A 154 -4.27 -11.84 -5.52
N TYR A 155 -4.97 -10.72 -5.72
CA TYR A 155 -5.40 -9.81 -4.66
C TYR A 155 -6.81 -10.15 -4.17
N ALA A 156 -6.90 -10.74 -2.98
CA ALA A 156 -8.16 -11.09 -2.33
C ALA A 156 -8.55 -10.03 -1.28
N VAL A 157 -9.80 -9.56 -1.30
CA VAL A 157 -10.33 -8.66 -0.26
C VAL A 157 -11.22 -9.46 0.68
N VAL A 158 -10.86 -9.47 1.97
CA VAL A 158 -11.63 -10.17 3.02
C VAL A 158 -12.69 -9.26 3.64
N THR A 159 -12.29 -8.04 4.03
CA THR A 159 -13.17 -7.04 4.66
C THR A 159 -12.99 -5.69 3.98
N GLY A 160 -14.08 -4.96 3.75
CA GLY A 160 -14.08 -3.64 3.11
C GLY A 160 -14.01 -3.72 1.58
N GLU A 161 -13.34 -2.75 0.97
CA GLU A 161 -13.09 -2.70 -0.47
C GLU A 161 -11.75 -2.03 -0.79
N LYS A 162 -11.17 -2.40 -1.93
CA LYS A 162 -9.93 -1.82 -2.46
C LYS A 162 -10.20 -1.22 -3.84
N HIS A 163 -9.80 0.02 -4.04
CA HIS A 163 -9.89 0.70 -5.32
C HIS A 163 -8.52 0.69 -6.02
N PHE A 164 -8.50 0.18 -7.24
CA PHE A 164 -7.32 0.12 -8.10
C PHE A 164 -7.46 1.07 -9.26
N LEU A 165 -6.37 1.77 -9.55
CA LEU A 165 -6.16 2.49 -10.80
C LEU A 165 -5.08 1.76 -11.58
N LEU A 166 -5.40 1.25 -12.76
CA LEU A 166 -4.54 0.32 -13.50
C LEU A 166 -4.18 0.88 -14.88
N LEU A 167 -2.91 0.76 -15.24
CA LEU A 167 -2.41 1.00 -16.59
C LEU A 167 -1.80 -0.30 -17.14
N PRO A 168 -2.07 -0.66 -18.41
CA PRO A 168 -1.43 -1.80 -19.02
C PRO A 168 0.08 -1.54 -19.17
N PRO A 169 0.94 -2.58 -19.24
CA PRO A 169 2.37 -2.40 -19.45
C PRO A 169 2.75 -1.59 -20.70
N THR A 170 1.90 -1.60 -21.74
CA THR A 170 2.08 -0.77 -22.96
C THR A 170 2.09 0.73 -22.67
N ASP A 171 1.50 1.14 -21.55
CA ASP A 171 1.33 2.52 -21.13
C ASP A 171 2.41 2.98 -20.15
N TYR A 172 3.41 2.13 -19.85
CA TYR A 172 4.52 2.42 -18.94
C TYR A 172 5.25 3.75 -19.25
N HIS A 173 5.38 4.08 -20.54
CA HIS A 173 6.00 5.33 -21.00
C HIS A 173 5.29 6.60 -20.50
N ARG A 174 4.05 6.47 -20.01
CA ARG A 174 3.23 7.57 -19.48
C ARG A 174 3.49 7.83 -17.99
N LEU A 175 4.26 6.98 -17.29
CA LEU A 175 4.52 7.10 -15.85
C LEU A 175 5.73 7.99 -15.50
N TYR A 176 6.47 8.47 -16.51
CA TYR A 176 7.63 9.35 -16.32
C TYR A 176 8.63 8.82 -15.29
N ILE A 177 9.00 7.54 -15.38
CA ILE A 177 9.91 6.94 -14.39
C ILE A 177 11.25 7.67 -14.36
N GLN A 178 11.63 8.15 -13.17
CA GLN A 178 12.90 8.83 -12.91
C GLN A 178 13.60 8.22 -11.70
N SER A 179 14.90 8.47 -11.59
CA SER A 179 15.72 7.97 -10.51
C SER A 179 15.75 8.96 -9.35
N TYR A 180 15.22 8.57 -8.19
CA TYR A 180 15.11 9.41 -7.00
C TYR A 180 15.99 8.87 -5.86
N PRO A 181 16.65 9.74 -5.07
CA PRO A 181 17.36 9.27 -3.88
C PRO A 181 16.36 8.64 -2.90
N ALA A 182 16.72 7.51 -2.31
CA ALA A 182 15.92 6.83 -1.31
C ALA A 182 16.02 7.54 0.05
N ALA A 183 14.89 7.64 0.74
CA ALA A 183 14.75 8.20 2.05
C ALA A 183 13.76 7.38 2.88
N GLN A 184 13.86 7.49 4.19
CA GLN A 184 12.94 6.88 5.14
C GLN A 184 12.38 7.95 6.08
N TYR A 185 11.08 7.89 6.35
CA TYR A 185 10.48 8.64 7.43
C TYR A 185 10.95 8.11 8.79
N ILE A 186 11.28 9.01 9.71
CA ILE A 186 11.62 8.70 11.10
C ILE A 186 10.58 9.39 11.98
N PHE A 187 9.83 8.60 12.75
CA PHE A 187 8.81 9.10 13.67
C PHE A 187 9.39 9.32 15.07
N HIS A 188 9.25 10.53 15.60
CA HIS A 188 9.73 10.90 16.92
C HIS A 188 8.58 10.89 17.92
N LYS A 189 8.45 9.80 18.70
CA LYS A 189 7.34 9.63 19.67
C LYS A 189 7.22 10.75 20.70
N ASP A 190 8.34 11.37 21.06
CA ASP A 190 8.37 12.43 22.07
C ASP A 190 7.74 13.74 21.57
N THR A 191 7.84 14.02 20.26
CA THR A 191 7.31 15.24 19.64
C THR A 191 6.05 14.99 18.80
N GLY A 192 5.81 13.74 18.38
CA GLY A 192 4.77 13.39 17.43
C GLY A 192 5.07 13.84 15.99
N GLU A 193 6.34 14.16 15.69
CA GLU A 193 6.75 14.69 14.39
C GLU A 193 7.50 13.65 13.55
N PHE A 194 7.49 13.85 12.23
CA PHE A 194 8.29 13.06 11.29
C PHE A 194 9.47 13.87 10.76
N THR A 195 10.64 13.24 10.71
CA THR A 195 11.76 13.71 9.89
C THR A 195 11.97 12.78 8.71
N LEU A 196 12.60 13.27 7.65
CA LEU A 196 12.90 12.50 6.45
C LEU A 196 14.41 12.36 6.31
N GLU A 197 14.91 11.13 6.35
CA GLU A 197 16.33 10.84 6.32
C GLU A 197 16.72 10.11 5.03
N LEU A 198 17.67 10.66 4.28
CA LEU A 198 18.24 9.99 3.12
C LEU A 198 19.02 8.74 3.55
N GLU A 199 18.87 7.66 2.79
CA GLU A 199 19.61 6.43 3.03
C GLU A 199 21.13 6.64 2.92
N LYS A 200 21.88 5.92 3.76
CA LYS A 200 23.34 5.93 3.79
C LYS A 200 23.84 4.49 3.73
N PRO A 201 24.54 4.07 2.66
CA PRO A 201 24.94 4.86 1.48
C PRO A 201 23.74 5.30 0.62
N LEU A 202 23.92 6.40 -0.14
CA LEU A 202 22.87 6.89 -1.04
C LEU A 202 22.51 5.83 -2.08
N ARG A 203 21.27 5.36 -2.03
CA ARG A 203 20.64 4.50 -3.01
C ARG A 203 19.66 5.31 -3.84
N TYR A 204 19.52 4.97 -5.12
CA TYR A 204 18.54 5.58 -5.99
C TYR A 204 17.50 4.54 -6.43
N VAL A 205 16.24 4.97 -6.50
CA VAL A 205 15.08 4.14 -6.82
C VAL A 205 14.39 4.71 -8.07
N PRO A 206 14.18 3.91 -9.13
CA PRO A 206 13.35 4.31 -10.25
C PRO A 206 11.88 4.32 -9.83
N TRP A 207 11.21 5.47 -9.88
CA TRP A 207 9.83 5.61 -9.43
C TRP A 207 8.97 6.51 -10.32
N CYS A 208 7.66 6.34 -10.24
CA CYS A 208 6.67 7.13 -10.98
C CYS A 208 6.68 8.58 -10.49
N SER A 209 6.85 9.52 -11.42
CA SER A 209 6.76 10.96 -11.12
C SER A 209 5.32 11.48 -11.05
N VAL A 210 4.37 10.75 -11.62
CA VAL A 210 3.01 11.22 -11.84
C VAL A 210 2.16 10.99 -10.60
N ASN A 211 1.51 12.05 -10.12
CA ASN A 211 0.38 11.93 -9.22
C ASN A 211 -0.92 11.79 -10.05
N PRO A 212 -1.64 10.65 -10.00
CA PRO A 212 -2.90 10.49 -10.72
C PRO A 212 -4.03 11.39 -10.22
N TYR A 213 -3.98 11.83 -8.96
CA TYR A 213 -5.00 12.62 -8.28
C TYR A 213 -4.38 13.87 -7.64
N PRO A 214 -3.83 14.80 -8.45
CA PRO A 214 -3.25 16.02 -7.91
C PRO A 214 -4.34 16.88 -7.28
N HIS A 215 -4.02 17.56 -6.18
CA HIS A 215 -4.91 18.56 -5.56
C HIS A 215 -5.32 19.62 -6.60
N SER A 216 -6.54 20.15 -6.47
CA SER A 216 -7.14 21.08 -7.42
C SER A 216 -6.25 22.28 -7.76
N ALA A 217 -5.53 22.82 -6.77
CA ALA A 217 -4.60 23.93 -6.93
C ALA A 217 -3.34 23.57 -7.77
N ALA A 218 -2.86 22.32 -7.71
CA ALA A 218 -1.67 21.85 -8.42
C ALA A 218 -1.99 21.16 -9.75
N LYS A 219 -3.26 20.80 -9.98
CA LYS A 219 -3.70 19.98 -11.13
C LYS A 219 -3.25 20.54 -12.48
N ALA A 220 -3.38 21.84 -12.72
CA ALA A 220 -2.98 22.43 -13.99
C ALA A 220 -1.47 22.30 -14.24
N GLN A 221 -0.65 22.48 -13.21
CA GLN A 221 0.80 22.32 -13.29
C GLN A 221 1.19 20.86 -13.52
N GLU A 222 0.59 19.92 -12.78
CA GLU A 222 0.80 18.49 -12.94
C GLU A 222 0.47 18.02 -14.37
N MET A 223 -0.66 18.49 -14.91
CA MET A 223 -1.08 18.19 -16.29
C MET A 223 -0.12 18.72 -17.35
N LEU A 224 0.47 19.90 -17.13
CA LEU A 224 1.48 20.48 -18.01
C LEU A 224 2.83 19.75 -17.91
N GLN A 225 3.17 19.26 -16.72
CA GLN A 225 4.43 18.54 -16.48
C GLN A 225 4.38 17.10 -17.01
N PHE A 226 3.22 16.44 -16.95
CA PHE A 226 3.05 15.04 -17.33
C PHE A 226 2.00 14.80 -18.43
N PRO A 227 2.10 15.47 -19.59
CA PRO A 227 1.06 15.43 -20.63
C PRO A 227 0.81 14.03 -21.21
N LEU A 228 1.80 13.12 -21.24
CA LEU A 228 1.60 11.75 -21.74
C LEU A 228 0.63 10.95 -20.86
N TYR A 229 0.62 11.24 -19.56
CA TYR A 229 -0.36 10.65 -18.65
C TYR A 229 -1.73 11.28 -18.87
N PHE A 230 -1.85 12.60 -18.70
CA PHE A 230 -3.15 13.27 -18.65
C PHE A 230 -3.87 13.38 -20.01
N ASN A 231 -3.13 13.39 -21.12
CA ASN A 231 -3.71 13.40 -22.47
C ASN A 231 -3.84 11.99 -23.07
N GLY A 232 -3.34 10.96 -22.39
CA GLY A 232 -3.44 9.57 -22.84
C GLY A 232 -4.79 8.92 -22.49
N PRO A 233 -4.96 7.63 -22.84
CA PRO A 233 -6.15 6.86 -22.46
C PRO A 233 -6.38 6.86 -20.95
N LYS A 234 -7.64 6.93 -20.52
CA LYS A 234 -7.95 6.85 -19.09
C LYS A 234 -7.46 5.50 -18.53
N PRO A 235 -6.85 5.48 -17.33
CA PRO A 235 -6.56 4.22 -16.65
C PRO A 235 -7.85 3.44 -16.37
N PHE A 236 -7.72 2.13 -16.16
CA PHE A 236 -8.84 1.32 -15.71
C PHE A 236 -9.07 1.53 -14.22
N GLU A 237 -10.31 1.74 -13.83
CA GLU A 237 -10.73 1.81 -12.43
C GLU A 237 -11.43 0.51 -12.07
N CYS A 238 -10.99 -0.14 -11.00
CA CYS A 238 -11.57 -1.39 -10.50
C CYS A 238 -11.76 -1.30 -8.99
N THR A 239 -12.94 -1.67 -8.52
CA THR A 239 -13.20 -1.86 -7.09
C THR A 239 -13.33 -3.35 -6.84
N VAL A 240 -12.56 -3.85 -5.88
CA VAL A 240 -12.59 -5.23 -5.39
C VAL A 240 -13.17 -5.20 -3.98
N LYS A 241 -14.29 -5.89 -3.77
CA LYS A 241 -15.03 -5.91 -2.50
C LYS A 241 -14.75 -7.18 -1.71
N ALA A 242 -15.16 -7.19 -0.44
CA ALA A 242 -15.15 -8.38 0.40
C ALA A 242 -15.69 -9.63 -0.33
N GLY A 243 -14.89 -10.70 -0.36
CA GLY A 243 -15.17 -11.95 -1.05
C GLY A 243 -14.76 -12.01 -2.53
N GLU A 244 -14.26 -10.91 -3.10
CA GLU A 244 -13.80 -10.83 -4.48
C GLU A 244 -12.27 -10.98 -4.59
N ILE A 245 -11.83 -11.42 -5.77
CA ILE A 245 -10.42 -11.56 -6.16
C ILE A 245 -10.17 -10.72 -7.41
N LEU A 246 -9.05 -10.00 -7.42
CA LEU A 246 -8.46 -9.42 -8.62
C LEU A 246 -7.16 -10.17 -8.97
N TYR A 247 -7.10 -10.69 -10.19
CA TYR A 247 -5.82 -11.08 -10.78
C TYR A 247 -5.24 -9.86 -11.50
N LEU A 248 -4.09 -9.38 -11.00
CA LEU A 248 -3.40 -8.17 -11.45
C LEU A 248 -2.08 -8.51 -12.15
#